data_AF-A0A318J0V0-F1
#
_entry.id   AF-A0A318J0V0-F1
#
_cell.length_a   1.000
_cell.length_b   1.000
_cell.length_c   1.000
_cell.angle_alpha   90.00
_cell.angle_beta   90.00
_cell.angle_gamma   90.00
#
_symmetry.space_group_name_H-M   'P 1'
#
loop_
_entity.id
_entity.type
_entity.pdbx_description
1 polymer ?
#
loop_
_entity_poly.entity_id
_entity_poly.type
_entity_poly.pdbx_seq_one_letter_code
_entity_poly.pdbx_strand_id
1 'polypeptide(L)' 'MTPEFYTIAAFEFVADVQILKGRLESDGIPVFLRDENTLNSDPLISNAIGGVKLQVYY' A
#
# COMPACT_ATOMS: atom_id res chain seq x y z
N MET A 1 14.73 -6.28 17.67
CA MET A 1 13.31 -5.92 17.44
C MET A 1 13.01 -6.19 15.99
N THR A 2 12.01 -7.01 15.68
CA THR A 2 11.52 -7.21 14.32
C THR A 2 10.71 -5.98 13.91
N PRO A 3 10.92 -5.38 12.72
CA PRO A 3 10.08 -4.28 12.28
C PRO A 3 8.64 -4.77 12.16
N GLU A 4 7.72 -4.15 12.91
CA GLU A 4 6.30 -4.42 12.81
C GLU A 4 5.70 -3.54 11.72
N PHE A 5 5.05 -4.18 10.75
CA PHE A 5 4.35 -3.49 9.67
C PHE A 5 2.86 -3.50 9.95
N TYR A 6 2.25 -2.32 9.98
CA TYR A 6 0.83 -2.15 10.23
C TYR A 6 0.13 -1.74 8.94
N THR A 7 -0.88 -2.51 8.53
CA THR A 7 -1.74 -2.15 7.40
C THR A 7 -2.77 -1.13 7.85
N ILE A 8 -2.76 0.06 7.24
CA ILE A 8 -3.68 1.15 7.58
C ILE A 8 -4.85 1.28 6.61
N ALA A 9 -4.69 0.80 5.38
CA ALA A 9 -5.73 0.81 4.36
C ALA A 9 -5.41 -0.19 3.22
N ALA A 10 -6.44 -0.57 2.47
CA ALA A 10 -6.31 -1.36 1.25
C ALA A 10 -7.14 -0.71 0.13
N PHE A 11 -6.63 -0.76 -1.10
CA PHE A 11 -7.22 -0.10 -2.28
C PHE A 11 -7.32 -1.07 -3.44
N GLU A 12 -8.36 -0.95 -4.25
CA GLU A 12 -8.55 -1.79 -5.43
C GLU A 12 -7.50 -1.49 -6.51
N PHE A 13 -7.12 -0.21 -6.68
CA PHE A 13 -6.16 0.21 -7.68
C PHE A 13 -4.92 0.86 -7.06
N VAL A 14 -3.77 0.59 -7.68
CA VAL A 14 -2.48 1.19 -7.29
C VAL A 14 -2.48 2.71 -7.46
N ALA A 15 -3.26 3.26 -8.39
CA ALA A 15 -3.33 4.70 -8.61
C ALA A 15 -3.91 5.44 -7.40
N ASP A 16 -4.94 4.89 -6.76
CA ASP A 16 -5.68 5.54 -5.67
C ASP A 16 -4.81 5.73 -4.43
N VAL A 17 -3.91 4.78 -4.17
CA VAL A 17 -3.07 4.80 -2.98
C VAL A 17 -1.95 5.86 -3.05
N GLN A 18 -1.58 6.32 -4.26
CA GLN A 18 -0.46 7.25 -4.44
C GLN A 18 -0.74 8.61 -3.78
N ILE A 19 -2.00 9.07 -3.77
CA ILE A 19 -2.39 10.32 -3.13
C ILE A 19 -2.20 10.23 -1.61
N LEU A 20 -2.69 9.13 -1.00
CA LEU A 20 -2.57 8.93 0.44
C LEU A 20 -1.11 8.69 0.85
N LYS A 21 -0.36 7.93 0.06
CA LYS A 21 1.08 7.74 0.24
C LYS A 21 1.82 9.06 0.25
N GLY A 22 1.65 9.89 -0.79
CA GLY A 22 2.33 11.19 -0.87
C GLY A 22 1.94 12.14 0.27
N ARG A 23 0.69 12.07 0.75
CA ARG A 23 0.25 12.84 1.93
C ARG A 23 0.97 12.40 3.20
N LEU A 24 1.04 11.09 3.47
CA LEU A 24 1.71 10.55 4.65
C LEU A 24 3.22 10.79 4.63
N GLU A 25 3.85 10.61 3.47
CA GLU A 25 5.27 10.91 3.28
C GLU A 25 5.56 12.40 3.50
N SER A 26 4.67 13.30 3.05
CA SER A 26 4.77 14.74 3.34
C SER A 26 4.63 15.08 4.82
N ASP A 27 3.92 14.28 5.60
CA ASP A 27 3.78 14.43 7.05
C ASP A 27 4.93 13.72 7.81
N GLY A 28 5.93 13.17 7.09
CA GLY A 28 7.10 12.50 7.65
C GLY A 28 6.85 11.06 8.10
N ILE A 29 5.71 10.48 7.72
CA ILE A 29 5.34 9.11 8.06
C ILE A 29 5.84 8.20 6.92
N PRO A 30 6.77 7.28 7.18
CA PRO A 30 7.28 6.42 6.15
C PRO A 30 6.30 5.26 5.89
N VAL A 31 5.95 5.08 4.62
CA VAL A 31 4.94 4.12 4.19
C VAL A 31 5.43 3.27 3.03
N PHE A 32 4.88 2.07 2.89
CA PHE A 32 5.15 1.20 1.76
C PHE A 32 3.85 0.56 1.23
N LEU A 33 3.92 0.14 -0.02
CA LEU A 33 2.80 -0.49 -0.72
C LEU A 33 3.11 -1.96 -0.89
N ARG A 34 2.31 -2.79 -0.23
CA ARG A 34 2.37 -4.23 -0.39
C ARG A 34 1.49 -4.65 -1.57
N ASP A 35 2.01 -5.59 -2.36
CA ASP A 35 1.37 -6.14 -3.56
C ASP A 35 1.34 -5.19 -4.78
N GLU A 36 1.99 -4.01 -4.71
CA GLU A 36 2.05 -3.02 -5.82
C GLU A 36 2.51 -3.64 -7.15
N ASN A 37 3.66 -4.33 -7.15
CA ASN A 37 4.20 -4.93 -8.37
C ASN A 37 3.31 -6.05 -8.91
N THR A 38 2.66 -6.80 -8.03
CA THR A 38 1.75 -7.89 -8.42
C THR A 38 0.52 -7.32 -9.12
N LEU A 39 -0.09 -6.27 -8.55
CA LEU A 39 -1.22 -5.58 -9.18
C LEU A 39 -0.84 -4.86 -10.48
N ASN A 40 0.36 -4.27 -10.57
CA ASN A 40 0.83 -3.67 -11.82
C ASN A 40 1.03 -4.71 -12.93
N SER A 41 1.43 -5.93 -12.56
CA SER A 41 1.64 -7.03 -13.51
C SER A 41 0.32 -7.65 -13.97
N ASP A 42 -0.62 -7.85 -13.04
CA ASP A 42 -1.96 -8.36 -13.33
C ASP A 42 -3.01 -7.60 -12.48
N PRO A 43 -3.65 -6.56 -13.04
CA PRO A 43 -4.65 -5.79 -12.30
C PRO A 43 -5.92 -6.59 -11.97
N LEU A 44 -6.22 -7.67 -12.71
CA LEU A 44 -7.47 -8.41 -12.58
C LEU A 44 -7.52 -9.25 -11.31
N ILE A 45 -6.37 -9.58 -10.73
CA ILE A 45 -6.28 -10.36 -9.49
C ILE A 45 -6.48 -9.50 -8.22
N SER A 46 -6.65 -8.18 -8.34
CA SER A 46 -6.80 -7.25 -7.21
C SER A 46 -7.81 -7.74 -6.17
N ASN A 47 -8.99 -8.14 -6.62
CA ASN A 47 -10.07 -8.66 -5.75
C ASN A 47 -9.70 -9.99 -5.06
N ALA A 48 -8.86 -10.82 -5.67
CA ALA A 48 -8.43 -12.10 -5.10
C ALA A 48 -7.39 -11.93 -3.98
N ILE A 49 -6.58 -10.87 -4.04
CA ILE A 49 -5.50 -10.59 -3.07
C ILE A 49 -5.87 -9.50 -2.06
N GLY A 50 -7.08 -8.94 -2.16
CA GLY A 50 -7.60 -7.88 -1.29
C GLY A 50 -7.01 -6.50 -1.60
N GLY A 51 -6.61 -6.25 -2.85
CA GLY A 51 -6.06 -4.98 -3.30
C GLY A 51 -4.62 -4.71 -2.86
N VAL A 52 -4.14 -3.50 -3.22
CA VAL A 52 -2.85 -2.95 -2.77
C VAL A 52 -2.99 -2.49 -1.31
N LYS A 53 -2.07 -2.91 -0.45
CA LYS A 53 -2.15 -2.59 0.99
C LYS A 53 -1.14 -1.51 1.32
N LEU A 54 -1.61 -0.42 1.91
CA LEU A 54 -0.77 0.64 2.43
C LEU A 54 -0.35 0.29 3.85
N GLN A 55 0.95 0.22 4.06
CA GLN A 55 1.53 -0.22 5.32
C GLN A 55 2.51 0.81 5.86
N VAL A 56 2.54 0.96 7.17
CA VAL A 56 3.47 1.83 7.91
C VAL A 56 4.40 0.97 8.77
N TYR A 57 5.59 1.48 9.06
CA TYR A 57 6.49 0.86 10.04
C TYR A 57 6.79 1.82 11.18
N TYR A 58 6.95 1.29 12.39
CA TYR A 58 7.30 2.02 13.60
C TYR A 58 8.34 1.26 14.41
#